data_AF-A0A964H941-F1
#
_entry.id   AF-A0A964H941-F1
#
_cell.length_a   1.000
_cell.length_b   1.000
_cell.length_c   1.000
_cell.angle_alpha   90.00
_cell.angle_beta   90.00
_cell.angle_gamma   90.00
#
_symmetry.space_group_name_H-M   'P 1'
#
loop_
_entity.id
_entity.type
_entity.pdbx_description
1 polymer ?
#
loop_
_entity_poly.entity_id
_entity_poly.type
_entity_poly.pdbx_seq_one_letter_code
_entity_poly.pdbx_strand_id
1 'polypeptide(L)'
;MAHRHSLRVRVAVAFAGLGALLSLLLAVGLWIAAHDVSQRLMDQTLKAELEDYMARRGRNPASLPPATTSLRGYVAVAGTANSELPTAIGRLLPGQHEIELDATPYRVAVADQGGDRYYILFNEERQRRREQGFFNYLVAGAALMTLLSTTIGYWLAGRVIAPVTLLAHQVRDAGPENPPQLEGLEQSAQCRDEIGDLAHAFDSYLRRLGAFIERERAFAADASHELRTPLAVIQGAAEVLADDADLSPAQASRIARIERAGQEMSELIAALLLLAREQSPGADEACDAEAATRAC
;
A
#
# COMPACT_ATOMS: atom_id res chain seq x y z
N MET A 1 18.62 2.28 -15.41
CA MET A 1 17.19 2.69 -15.49
C MET A 1 16.43 2.03 -14.36
N ALA A 2 16.24 2.72 -13.23
CA ALA A 2 15.49 2.16 -12.10
C ALA A 2 13.99 2.32 -12.37
N HIS A 3 13.28 1.20 -12.58
CA HIS A 3 11.81 1.19 -12.65
C HIS A 3 11.25 1.74 -11.33
N ARG A 4 10.89 3.03 -11.31
CA ARG A 4 10.06 3.60 -10.24
C ARG A 4 8.67 3.00 -10.42
N HIS A 5 8.46 1.81 -9.85
CA HIS A 5 7.12 1.25 -9.74
C HIS A 5 6.21 2.31 -9.12
N SER A 6 5.11 2.64 -9.81
CA SER A 6 4.14 3.62 -9.32
C SER A 6 3.69 3.19 -7.92
N LEU A 7 3.38 4.17 -7.06
CA LEU A 7 2.97 3.90 -5.68
C LEU A 7 1.77 2.94 -5.62
N ARG A 8 0.95 2.91 -6.69
CA ARG A 8 -0.13 1.95 -6.94
C ARG A 8 0.35 0.49 -6.97
N VAL A 9 1.44 0.19 -7.67
CA VAL A 9 1.98 -1.18 -7.76
C VAL A 9 2.53 -1.63 -6.42
N ARG A 10 3.19 -0.74 -5.66
CA ARG A 10 3.72 -1.08 -4.33
C ARG A 10 2.60 -1.42 -3.35
N VAL A 11 1.53 -0.62 -3.32
CA VAL A 11 0.36 -0.88 -2.49
C VAL A 11 -0.33 -2.17 -2.93
N ALA A 12 -0.54 -2.37 -4.24
CA ALA A 12 -1.14 -3.60 -4.75
C ALA A 12 -0.34 -4.86 -4.38
N VAL A 13 0.99 -4.81 -4.48
CA VAL A 13 1.89 -5.91 -4.07
C VAL A 13 1.80 -6.17 -2.57
N ALA A 14 1.73 -5.13 -1.73
CA ALA A 14 1.59 -5.27 -0.29
C ALA A 14 0.24 -5.93 0.08
N PHE A 15 -0.86 -5.48 -0.53
CA PHE A 15 -2.18 -6.10 -0.34
C PHE A 15 -2.21 -7.53 -0.85
N ALA A 16 -1.65 -7.80 -2.04
CA ALA A 16 -1.54 -9.14 -2.59
C ALA A 16 -0.75 -10.08 -1.67
N GLY A 17 0.37 -9.60 -1.12
CA GLY A 17 1.19 -10.36 -0.18
C GLY A 17 0.45 -10.67 1.13
N LEU A 18 -0.24 -9.67 1.70
CA LEU A 18 -1.04 -9.85 2.92
C LEU A 18 -2.22 -10.81 2.68
N GLY A 19 -2.94 -10.63 1.57
CA GLY A 19 -4.06 -11.49 1.18
C GLY A 19 -3.62 -12.94 0.95
N ALA A 20 -2.51 -13.14 0.25
CA ALA A 20 -1.94 -14.47 0.02
C ALA A 20 -1.51 -15.13 1.35
N LEU A 21 -0.84 -14.38 2.24
CA LEU A 21 -0.41 -14.89 3.54
C LEU A 21 -1.60 -15.27 4.43
N LEU A 22 -2.59 -14.39 4.56
CA LEU A 22 -3.80 -14.66 5.34
C LEU A 22 -4.55 -15.88 4.79
N SER A 23 -4.71 -15.94 3.47
CA SER A 23 -5.41 -17.05 2.83
C SER A 23 -4.66 -18.37 2.96
N LEU A 24 -3.33 -18.36 2.90
CA LEU A 24 -2.49 -19.53 3.11
C LEU A 24 -2.64 -20.02 4.56
N LEU A 25 -2.54 -19.13 5.54
CA LEU A 25 -2.70 -19.46 6.95
C LEU A 25 -4.08 -20.07 7.24
N LEU A 26 -5.14 -19.48 6.68
CA LEU A 26 -6.49 -20.00 6.83
C LEU A 26 -6.66 -21.37 6.17
N ALA A 27 -6.15 -21.54 4.94
CA ALA A 27 -6.24 -22.80 4.22
C ALA A 27 -5.49 -23.93 4.94
N VAL A 28 -4.26 -23.66 5.41
CA VAL A 28 -3.47 -24.62 6.18
C VAL A 28 -4.16 -24.95 7.51
N GLY A 29 -4.68 -23.96 8.22
CA GLY A 29 -5.41 -24.17 9.48
C GLY A 29 -6.66 -25.03 9.29
N LEU A 30 -7.47 -24.74 8.26
CA LEU A 30 -8.66 -25.54 7.92
C LEU A 30 -8.30 -26.95 7.50
N TRP A 31 -7.21 -27.13 6.75
CA TRP A 31 -6.73 -28.46 6.35
C TRP A 31 -6.29 -29.30 7.56
N ILE A 32 -5.49 -28.72 8.47
CA ILE A 32 -5.06 -29.39 9.70
C ILE A 32 -6.27 -29.75 10.56
N ALA A 33 -7.20 -28.81 10.77
CA ALA A 33 -8.39 -29.05 11.59
C ALA A 33 -9.30 -30.12 11.00
N ALA A 34 -9.54 -30.09 9.69
CA ALA A 34 -10.34 -31.10 9.00
C ALA A 34 -9.68 -32.48 9.08
N HIS A 35 -8.36 -32.56 8.91
CA HIS A 35 -7.62 -33.81 9.00
C HIS A 35 -7.62 -34.39 10.43
N ASP A 36 -7.37 -33.57 11.45
CA ASP A 36 -7.38 -34.01 12.85
C ASP A 36 -8.78 -34.48 13.29
N VAL A 37 -9.84 -33.76 12.92
CA VAL A 37 -11.23 -34.18 13.20
C VAL A 37 -11.57 -35.49 12.48
N SER A 38 -11.17 -35.61 11.21
CA SER A 38 -11.33 -36.81 10.38
C SER A 38 -10.71 -38.05 11.06
N GLN A 39 -9.45 -37.94 11.51
CA GLN A 39 -8.72 -39.01 12.19
C GLN A 39 -9.38 -39.43 13.51
N ARG A 40 -9.73 -38.46 14.37
CA ARG A 40 -10.36 -38.75 15.66
C ARG A 40 -11.71 -39.44 15.52
N LEU A 41 -12.52 -39.02 14.55
CA LEU A 41 -13.82 -39.63 14.29
C LEU A 41 -13.66 -41.08 13.80
N MET A 42 -12.67 -41.35 12.94
CA MET A 42 -12.38 -42.71 12.47
C MET A 42 -11.97 -43.62 13.63
N ASP A 43 -11.04 -43.19 14.47
CA ASP A 43 -10.57 -44.00 15.61
C ASP A 43 -11.66 -44.27 16.65
N GLN A 44 -12.49 -43.25 16.94
CA GLN A 44 -13.63 -43.39 17.84
C GLN A 44 -14.68 -44.36 17.28
N THR A 45 -15.02 -44.22 16.00
CA THR A 45 -15.98 -45.11 15.32
C THR A 45 -15.45 -46.54 15.30
N LEU A 46 -14.17 -46.72 14.97
CA LEU A 46 -13.52 -48.02 14.88
C LEU A 46 -13.50 -48.74 16.23
N LYS A 47 -13.16 -48.01 17.30
CA LYS A 47 -13.16 -48.54 18.67
C LYS A 47 -14.58 -48.87 19.14
N ALA A 48 -15.54 -47.98 18.90
CA ALA A 48 -16.94 -48.20 19.30
C ALA A 48 -17.55 -49.42 18.60
N GLU A 49 -17.31 -49.59 17.30
CA GLU A 49 -17.82 -50.75 16.54
C GLU A 49 -17.15 -52.06 17.00
N LEU A 50 -15.85 -52.03 17.30
CA LEU A 50 -15.13 -53.18 17.84
C LEU A 50 -15.70 -53.61 19.19
N GLU A 51 -15.87 -52.66 20.13
CA GLU A 51 -16.44 -52.93 21.46
C GLU A 51 -17.88 -53.43 21.37
N ASP A 52 -18.73 -52.82 20.52
CA ASP A 52 -20.11 -53.28 20.31
C ASP A 52 -20.15 -54.68 19.68
N TYR A 53 -19.28 -54.95 18.69
CA TYR A 53 -19.20 -56.29 18.09
C TYR A 53 -18.78 -57.37 19.11
N MET A 54 -17.74 -57.09 19.89
CA MET A 54 -17.28 -57.96 20.96
C MET A 54 -18.39 -58.22 22.00
N ALA A 55 -19.11 -57.19 22.44
CA ALA A 55 -20.21 -57.32 23.39
C ALA A 55 -21.42 -58.09 22.82
N ARG A 56 -21.73 -57.94 21.53
CA ARG A 56 -22.77 -58.72 20.83
C ARG A 56 -22.38 -60.19 20.78
N ARG A 57 -21.15 -60.48 20.39
CA ARG A 57 -20.66 -61.86 20.25
C ARG A 57 -20.47 -62.58 21.58
N GLY A 58 -20.06 -61.87 22.62
CA GLY A 58 -20.00 -62.40 23.99
C GLY A 58 -21.38 -62.86 24.52
N ARG A 59 -22.48 -62.26 24.04
CA ARG A 59 -23.85 -62.68 24.35
C ARG A 59 -24.37 -63.76 23.40
N ASN A 60 -23.98 -63.71 22.13
CA ASN A 60 -24.38 -64.67 21.10
C ASN A 60 -23.18 -65.02 20.19
N PRO A 61 -22.57 -66.21 20.35
CA PRO A 61 -21.41 -66.63 19.56
C PRO A 61 -21.64 -66.64 18.03
N ALA A 62 -22.89 -66.71 17.58
CA ALA A 62 -23.26 -66.69 16.16
C ALA A 62 -23.42 -65.27 15.57
N SER A 63 -23.12 -64.20 16.34
CA SER A 63 -23.18 -62.82 15.84
C SER A 63 -22.19 -62.58 14.71
N LEU A 64 -22.74 -62.20 13.54
CA LEU A 64 -21.96 -61.89 12.35
C LEU A 64 -21.17 -60.59 12.53
N PRO A 65 -19.94 -60.52 11.98
CA PRO A 65 -19.17 -59.28 11.97
C PRO A 65 -19.85 -58.18 11.15
N PRO A 66 -19.59 -56.90 11.45
CA PRO A 66 -20.12 -55.80 10.67
C PRO A 66 -19.58 -55.84 9.24
N ALA A 67 -20.47 -55.75 8.27
CA ALA A 67 -20.13 -55.72 6.85
C ALA A 67 -20.85 -54.54 6.18
N THR A 68 -20.35 -53.33 6.44
CA THR A 68 -20.86 -52.11 5.83
C THR A 68 -19.95 -51.67 4.68
N THR A 69 -20.32 -50.58 4.00
CA THR A 69 -19.52 -50.02 2.90
C THR A 69 -18.16 -49.48 3.35
N SER A 70 -18.04 -49.05 4.61
CA SER A 70 -16.82 -48.50 5.19
C SER A 70 -16.16 -49.43 6.21
N LEU A 71 -16.91 -50.36 6.83
CA LEU A 71 -16.41 -51.25 7.88
C LEU A 71 -16.53 -52.71 7.45
N ARG A 72 -15.45 -53.47 7.59
CA ARG A 72 -15.48 -54.94 7.54
C ARG A 72 -14.93 -55.52 8.83
N GLY A 73 -15.70 -56.38 9.48
CA GLY A 73 -15.24 -57.15 10.62
C GLY A 73 -14.81 -58.55 10.22
N TYR A 74 -13.84 -59.08 10.96
CA TYR A 74 -13.45 -60.48 10.92
C TYR A 74 -13.22 -60.99 12.34
N VAL A 75 -13.28 -62.29 12.49
CA VAL A 75 -13.01 -62.96 13.76
C VAL A 75 -12.16 -64.20 13.50
N ALA A 76 -11.15 -64.40 14.33
CA ALA A 76 -10.35 -65.60 14.37
C ALA A 76 -10.74 -66.38 15.62
N VAL A 77 -11.45 -67.50 15.43
CA VAL A 77 -11.92 -68.34 16.55
C VAL A 77 -10.84 -69.34 16.92
N ALA A 78 -10.54 -69.46 18.21
CA ALA A 78 -9.50 -70.35 18.71
C ALA A 78 -9.76 -71.81 18.28
N GLY A 79 -8.79 -72.44 17.61
CA GLY A 79 -8.86 -73.84 17.20
C GLY A 79 -9.58 -74.11 15.87
N THR A 80 -10.02 -73.09 15.14
CA THR A 80 -10.61 -73.24 13.80
C THR A 80 -9.69 -72.69 12.70
N ALA A 81 -9.72 -73.30 11.52
CA ALA A 81 -9.02 -72.77 10.35
C ALA A 81 -9.78 -71.55 9.82
N ASN A 82 -9.22 -70.35 10.04
CA ASN A 82 -9.83 -69.07 9.65
C ASN A 82 -9.67 -68.80 8.14
N SER A 83 -10.37 -69.54 7.29
CA SER A 83 -10.25 -69.46 5.83
C SER A 83 -10.75 -68.14 5.23
N GLU A 84 -11.56 -67.37 5.97
CA GLU A 84 -12.10 -66.07 5.53
C GLU A 84 -11.22 -64.88 5.91
N LEU A 85 -10.13 -65.10 6.67
CA LEU A 85 -9.26 -64.02 7.14
C LEU A 85 -8.16 -63.72 6.10
N PRO A 86 -8.03 -62.47 5.61
CA PRO A 86 -6.90 -62.10 4.77
C PRO A 86 -5.57 -62.32 5.51
N THR A 87 -4.58 -62.90 4.81
CA THR A 87 -3.25 -63.22 5.36
C THR A 87 -2.52 -61.98 5.89
N ALA A 88 -2.79 -60.80 5.33
CA ALA A 88 -2.23 -59.53 5.74
C ALA A 88 -2.62 -59.10 7.17
N ILE A 89 -3.83 -59.44 7.63
CA ILE A 89 -4.32 -59.02 8.96
C ILE A 89 -4.07 -60.05 10.07
N GLY A 90 -3.91 -61.33 9.71
CA GLY A 90 -3.75 -62.41 10.70
C GLY A 90 -2.54 -62.28 11.62
N ARG A 91 -1.52 -61.52 11.21
CA ARG A 91 -0.28 -61.30 11.98
C ARG A 91 -0.28 -60.05 12.86
N LEU A 92 -1.34 -59.24 12.79
CA LEU A 92 -1.42 -57.99 13.55
C LEU A 92 -1.59 -58.27 15.05
N LEU A 93 -0.87 -57.49 15.86
CA LEU A 93 -0.97 -57.49 17.32
C LEU A 93 -2.19 -56.66 17.76
N PRO A 94 -2.74 -56.88 18.96
CA PRO A 94 -3.78 -56.01 19.51
C PRO A 94 -3.38 -54.53 19.47
N GLY A 95 -4.29 -53.68 19.02
CA GLY A 95 -4.03 -52.26 18.74
C GLY A 95 -4.60 -51.79 17.41
N GLN A 96 -4.28 -50.55 17.04
CA GLN A 96 -4.65 -49.96 15.76
C GLN A 96 -3.46 -50.01 14.80
N HIS A 97 -3.70 -50.43 13.56
CA HIS A 97 -2.68 -50.56 12.51
C HIS A 97 -3.22 -50.00 11.19
N GLU A 98 -2.36 -49.35 10.42
CA GLU A 98 -2.65 -48.96 9.04
C GLU A 98 -2.04 -50.00 8.10
N ILE A 99 -2.83 -50.53 7.18
CA ILE A 99 -2.38 -51.52 6.19
C ILE A 99 -2.97 -51.20 4.82
N GLU A 100 -2.41 -51.80 3.80
CA GLU A 100 -2.94 -51.71 2.44
C GLU A 100 -3.35 -53.11 1.97
N LEU A 101 -4.62 -53.29 1.61
CA LEU A 101 -5.14 -54.52 0.99
C LEU A 101 -5.58 -54.20 -0.42
N ASP A 102 -5.06 -54.93 -1.41
CA ASP A 102 -5.42 -54.77 -2.83
C ASP A 102 -5.35 -53.30 -3.30
N ALA A 103 -4.26 -52.61 -2.95
CA ALA A 103 -4.01 -51.18 -3.21
C ALA A 103 -5.04 -50.20 -2.56
N THR A 104 -5.82 -50.68 -1.61
CA THR A 104 -6.80 -49.89 -0.86
C THR A 104 -6.29 -49.70 0.58
N PRO A 105 -6.15 -48.47 1.08
CA PRO A 105 -5.74 -48.22 2.45
C PRO A 105 -6.87 -48.56 3.44
N TYR A 106 -6.52 -49.36 4.43
CA TYR A 106 -7.40 -49.77 5.52
C TYR A 106 -6.76 -49.47 6.86
N ARG A 107 -7.58 -48.99 7.79
CA ARG A 107 -7.20 -48.90 9.20
C ARG A 107 -7.87 -50.02 9.99
N VAL A 108 -7.08 -50.76 10.75
CA VAL A 108 -7.50 -52.00 11.41
C VAL A 108 -7.37 -51.86 12.90
N ALA A 109 -8.45 -52.15 13.63
CA ALA A 109 -8.39 -52.35 15.08
C ALA A 109 -8.46 -53.83 15.40
N VAL A 110 -7.55 -54.29 16.26
CA VAL A 110 -7.42 -55.67 16.70
C VAL A 110 -7.56 -55.75 18.21
N ALA A 111 -8.40 -56.66 18.69
CA ALA A 111 -8.53 -56.95 20.11
C ALA A 111 -8.72 -58.45 20.35
N ASP A 112 -8.26 -58.92 21.51
CA ASP A 112 -8.36 -60.31 21.95
C ASP A 112 -9.37 -60.41 23.11
N GLN A 113 -10.32 -61.34 23.03
CA GLN A 113 -11.26 -61.61 24.13
C GLN A 113 -11.71 -63.07 24.11
N GLY A 114 -11.59 -63.76 25.25
CA GLY A 114 -12.07 -65.13 25.41
C GLY A 114 -11.32 -66.18 24.58
N GLY A 115 -10.09 -65.88 24.14
CA GLY A 115 -9.30 -66.73 23.24
C GLY A 115 -9.53 -66.44 21.75
N ASP A 116 -10.59 -65.70 21.42
CA ASP A 116 -10.89 -65.25 20.05
C ASP A 116 -10.23 -63.90 19.78
N ARG A 117 -9.83 -63.67 18.53
CA ARG A 117 -9.27 -62.39 18.06
C ARG A 117 -10.22 -61.72 17.09
N TYR A 118 -10.49 -60.44 17.34
CA TYR A 118 -11.45 -59.63 16.62
C TYR A 118 -10.70 -58.60 15.78
N TYR A 119 -11.16 -58.40 14.54
CA TYR A 119 -10.61 -57.44 13.60
C TYR A 119 -11.74 -56.56 13.08
N ILE A 120 -11.57 -55.25 13.08
CA ILE A 120 -12.43 -54.32 12.34
C ILE A 120 -11.55 -53.49 11.43
N LEU A 121 -11.89 -53.45 10.14
CA LEU A 121 -11.19 -52.71 9.11
C LEU A 121 -12.06 -51.55 8.65
N PHE A 122 -11.51 -50.35 8.59
CA PHE A 122 -12.13 -49.14 8.04
C PHE A 122 -11.52 -48.81 6.68
N ASN A 123 -12.32 -48.74 5.62
CA ASN A 123 -11.88 -48.36 4.29
C ASN A 123 -11.66 -46.84 4.21
N GLU A 124 -10.42 -46.41 3.99
CA GLU A 124 -10.05 -45.00 3.92
C GLU A 124 -10.18 -44.38 2.52
N GLU A 125 -10.39 -45.17 1.47
CA GLU A 125 -10.34 -44.68 0.09
C GLU A 125 -11.37 -43.58 -0.18
N ARG A 126 -12.59 -43.74 0.36
CA ARG A 126 -13.65 -42.74 0.22
C ARG A 126 -13.34 -41.46 1.01
N GLN A 127 -12.64 -41.58 2.13
CA GLN A 127 -12.17 -40.47 2.95
C GLN A 127 -11.10 -39.69 2.18
N ARG A 128 -10.07 -40.37 1.64
CA ARG A 128 -8.98 -39.75 0.87
C ARG A 128 -9.49 -39.01 -0.37
N ARG A 129 -10.46 -39.56 -1.11
CA ARG A 129 -11.07 -38.85 -2.26
C ARG A 129 -11.80 -37.57 -1.84
N ARG A 130 -12.47 -37.58 -0.68
CA ARG A 130 -13.11 -36.37 -0.12
C ARG A 130 -12.09 -35.33 0.34
N GLU A 131 -11.01 -35.76 0.97
CA GLU A 131 -9.92 -34.89 1.41
C GLU A 131 -9.21 -34.20 0.22
N GLN A 132 -9.02 -34.91 -0.89
CA GLN A 132 -8.49 -34.32 -2.14
C GLN A 132 -9.44 -33.26 -2.73
N GLY A 133 -10.75 -33.54 -2.76
CA GLY A 133 -11.74 -32.55 -3.20
C GLY A 133 -11.72 -31.30 -2.32
N PHE A 134 -11.68 -31.48 -0.99
CA PHE A 134 -11.57 -30.39 -0.03
C PHE A 134 -10.28 -29.56 -0.23
N PHE A 135 -9.14 -30.21 -0.43
CA PHE A 135 -7.88 -29.54 -0.72
C PHE A 135 -7.97 -28.68 -2.00
N ASN A 136 -8.55 -29.22 -3.07
CA ASN A 136 -8.75 -28.47 -4.31
C ASN A 136 -9.65 -27.23 -4.10
N TYR A 137 -10.71 -27.34 -3.30
CA TYR A 137 -11.55 -26.19 -2.93
C TYR A 137 -10.80 -25.15 -2.10
N LEU A 138 -9.93 -25.57 -1.17
CA LEU A 138 -9.09 -24.64 -0.40
C LEU A 138 -8.09 -23.90 -1.30
N VAL A 139 -7.43 -24.59 -2.22
CA VAL A 139 -6.49 -23.98 -3.18
C VAL A 139 -7.22 -23.00 -4.11
N ALA A 140 -8.37 -23.40 -4.65
CA ALA A 140 -9.18 -22.53 -5.51
C ALA A 140 -9.69 -21.28 -4.75
N GLY A 141 -10.17 -21.46 -3.52
CA GLY A 141 -10.58 -20.36 -2.64
C GLY A 141 -9.43 -19.41 -2.33
N ALA A 142 -8.23 -19.94 -2.07
CA ALA A 142 -7.05 -19.13 -1.78
C ALA A 142 -6.55 -18.33 -2.99
N ALA A 143 -6.57 -18.95 -4.18
CA ALA A 143 -6.27 -18.25 -5.42
C ALA A 143 -7.28 -17.12 -5.68
N LEU A 144 -8.58 -17.38 -5.49
CA LEU A 144 -9.63 -16.38 -5.66
C LEU A 144 -9.48 -15.21 -4.68
N MET A 145 -9.22 -15.48 -3.40
CA MET A 145 -9.01 -14.44 -2.39
C MET A 145 -7.78 -13.58 -2.67
N THR A 146 -6.69 -14.20 -3.12
CA THR A 146 -5.47 -13.47 -3.52
C THR A 146 -5.74 -12.57 -4.71
N LEU A 147 -6.50 -13.07 -5.70
CA LEU A 147 -6.91 -12.28 -6.87
C LEU A 147 -7.79 -11.09 -6.48
N LEU A 148 -8.79 -11.32 -5.62
CA LEU A 148 -9.67 -10.25 -5.10
C LEU A 148 -8.86 -9.20 -4.33
N SER A 149 -7.99 -9.64 -3.41
CA SER A 149 -7.13 -8.75 -2.62
C SER A 149 -6.24 -7.89 -3.50
N THR A 150 -5.63 -8.48 -4.53
CA THR A 150 -4.81 -7.75 -5.51
C THR A 150 -5.63 -6.73 -6.30
N THR A 151 -6.81 -7.13 -6.76
CA THR A 151 -7.71 -6.27 -7.56
C THR A 151 -8.21 -5.08 -6.74
N ILE A 152 -8.66 -5.33 -5.51
CA ILE A 152 -9.11 -4.31 -4.56
C ILE A 152 -7.96 -3.39 -4.19
N GLY A 153 -6.78 -3.94 -3.87
CA GLY A 153 -5.59 -3.17 -3.54
C GLY A 153 -5.16 -2.24 -4.68
N TYR A 154 -5.20 -2.73 -5.93
CA TYR A 154 -4.90 -1.91 -7.11
C TYR A 154 -5.93 -0.80 -7.34
N TRP A 155 -7.22 -1.12 -7.22
CA TRP A 155 -8.31 -0.15 -7.37
C TRP A 155 -8.27 0.94 -6.28
N LEU A 156 -8.10 0.55 -5.01
CA LEU A 156 -8.03 1.46 -3.88
C LEU A 156 -6.79 2.36 -3.95
N ALA A 157 -5.64 1.80 -4.33
CA ALA A 157 -4.45 2.61 -4.54
C ALA A 157 -4.67 3.65 -5.65
N GLY A 158 -5.34 3.26 -6.74
CA GLY A 158 -5.76 4.20 -7.78
C GLY A 158 -6.62 5.35 -7.25
N ARG A 159 -7.61 5.01 -6.42
CA ARG A 159 -8.56 5.93 -5.80
C ARG A 159 -7.92 6.93 -4.84
N VAL A 160 -7.04 6.46 -3.95
CA VAL A 160 -6.45 7.26 -2.85
C VAL A 160 -5.26 8.09 -3.33
N ILE A 161 -4.48 7.57 -4.29
CA ILE A 161 -3.28 8.26 -4.77
C ILE A 161 -3.62 9.32 -5.83
N ALA A 162 -4.70 9.14 -6.60
CA ALA A 162 -5.06 10.05 -7.69
C ALA A 162 -5.23 11.53 -7.25
N PRO A 163 -5.95 11.85 -6.15
CA PRO A 163 -6.11 13.23 -5.69
C PRO A 163 -4.77 13.86 -5.29
N VAL A 164 -3.90 13.10 -4.61
CA VAL A 164 -2.55 13.57 -4.20
C VAL A 164 -1.69 13.88 -5.43
N THR A 165 -1.74 13.04 -6.46
CA THR A 165 -1.00 13.32 -7.70
C THR A 165 -1.54 14.54 -8.44
N LEU A 166 -2.87 14.75 -8.44
CA LEU A 166 -3.47 15.95 -9.03
C LEU A 166 -3.03 17.21 -8.28
N LEU A 167 -3.09 17.19 -6.95
CA LEU A 167 -2.63 18.31 -6.10
C LEU A 167 -1.13 18.59 -6.32
N ALA A 168 -0.30 17.55 -6.37
CA ALA A 168 1.13 17.70 -6.62
C ALA A 168 1.44 18.29 -7.99
N HIS A 169 0.66 17.95 -9.02
CA HIS A 169 0.77 18.56 -10.35
C HIS A 169 0.37 20.04 -10.30
N GLN A 170 -0.77 20.38 -9.70
CA GLN A 170 -1.23 21.77 -9.59
C GLN A 170 -0.27 22.65 -8.79
N VAL A 171 0.34 22.14 -7.73
CA VAL A 171 1.36 22.87 -6.95
C VAL A 171 2.68 22.99 -7.72
N ARG A 172 3.05 22.00 -8.55
CA ARG A 172 4.25 22.08 -9.40
C ARG A 172 4.10 23.12 -10.51
N ASP A 173 2.90 23.24 -11.06
CA ASP A 173 2.59 24.19 -12.14
C ASP A 173 2.23 25.59 -11.59
N ALA A 174 2.06 25.71 -10.26
CA ALA A 174 1.87 26.97 -9.56
C ALA A 174 3.14 27.82 -9.58
N GLY A 175 3.01 29.07 -10.01
CA GLY A 175 4.10 30.04 -10.02
C GLY A 175 3.70 31.35 -9.32
N PRO A 176 4.67 32.24 -9.00
CA PRO A 176 4.40 33.54 -8.40
C PRO A 176 3.44 34.41 -9.24
N GLU A 177 3.45 34.22 -10.56
CA GLU A 177 2.67 35.00 -11.53
C GLU A 177 1.29 34.37 -11.83
N ASN A 178 1.10 33.09 -11.51
CA ASN A 178 -0.15 32.36 -11.67
C ASN A 178 -0.45 31.60 -10.36
N PRO A 179 -1.11 32.24 -9.38
CA PRO A 179 -1.53 31.55 -8.17
C PRO A 179 -2.43 30.38 -8.55
N PRO A 180 -2.19 29.18 -8.00
CA PRO A 180 -2.96 28.02 -8.42
C PRO A 180 -4.40 28.19 -7.93
N GLN A 181 -5.35 28.08 -8.84
CA GLN A 181 -6.76 27.98 -8.51
C GLN A 181 -7.05 26.56 -8.02
N LEU A 182 -6.84 26.33 -6.72
CA LEU A 182 -7.11 25.06 -6.04
C LEU A 182 -8.61 24.84 -5.77
N GLU A 183 -9.45 25.84 -6.03
CA GLU A 183 -10.91 25.84 -5.81
C GLU A 183 -11.65 24.67 -6.49
N GLY A 184 -11.09 24.09 -7.57
CA GLY A 184 -11.67 22.94 -8.27
C GLY A 184 -11.56 21.60 -7.53
N LEU A 185 -10.58 21.45 -6.63
CA LEU A 185 -10.41 20.21 -5.84
C LEU A 185 -11.40 20.14 -4.67
N GLU A 186 -11.79 21.29 -4.12
CA GLU A 186 -12.71 21.45 -2.98
C GLU A 186 -14.12 20.96 -3.31
N GLN A 187 -14.55 21.08 -4.57
CA GLN A 187 -15.88 20.66 -5.02
C GLN A 187 -15.97 19.19 -5.40
N SER A 188 -14.82 18.51 -5.54
CA SER A 188 -14.83 17.07 -5.77
C SER A 188 -15.26 16.38 -4.46
N ALA A 189 -16.32 15.57 -4.51
CA ALA A 189 -16.78 14.77 -3.38
C ALA A 189 -15.71 13.80 -2.83
N GLN A 190 -14.52 13.78 -3.46
CA GLN A 190 -13.35 13.00 -3.11
C GLN A 190 -12.40 13.64 -2.13
N CYS A 191 -12.48 14.95 -1.91
CA CYS A 191 -11.53 15.70 -1.08
C CYS A 191 -12.25 16.40 0.10
N ARG A 192 -13.27 15.78 0.71
CA ARG A 192 -13.84 16.25 2.00
C ARG A 192 -13.15 15.60 3.21
N ASP A 193 -12.00 14.98 2.97
CA ASP A 193 -11.18 14.24 3.91
C ASP A 193 -9.83 14.95 4.13
N GLU A 194 -8.83 14.26 4.68
CA GLU A 194 -7.50 14.80 5.00
C GLU A 194 -6.78 15.41 3.77
N ILE A 195 -7.14 14.98 2.56
CA ILE A 195 -6.56 15.54 1.33
C ILE A 195 -7.12 16.94 1.05
N GLY A 196 -8.39 17.19 1.38
CA GLY A 196 -9.01 18.52 1.29
C GLY A 196 -8.35 19.52 2.24
N ASP A 197 -8.13 19.11 3.49
CA ASP A 197 -7.43 19.94 4.48
C ASP A 197 -6.02 20.33 4.01
N LEU A 198 -5.30 19.38 3.40
CA LEU A 198 -3.98 19.64 2.81
C LEU A 198 -4.07 20.64 1.64
N ALA A 199 -5.06 20.50 0.76
CA ALA A 199 -5.26 21.42 -0.35
C ALA A 199 -5.55 22.85 0.14
N HIS A 200 -6.41 23.00 1.16
CA HIS A 200 -6.69 24.30 1.79
C HIS A 200 -5.44 24.91 2.45
N ALA A 201 -4.63 24.10 3.13
CA ALA A 201 -3.39 24.57 3.74
C ALA A 201 -2.40 25.11 2.68
N PHE A 202 -2.27 24.41 1.54
CA PHE A 202 -1.43 24.86 0.42
C PHE A 202 -1.97 26.14 -0.23
N ASP A 203 -3.28 26.22 -0.48
CA ASP A 203 -3.92 27.42 -1.01
C ASP A 203 -3.67 28.64 -0.11
N SER A 204 -3.90 28.48 1.20
CA SER A 204 -3.66 29.54 2.17
C SER A 204 -2.19 29.98 2.18
N TYR A 205 -1.25 29.03 2.11
CA TYR A 205 0.17 29.33 2.05
C TYR A 205 0.54 30.12 0.80
N LEU A 206 0.04 29.72 -0.37
CA LEU A 206 0.34 30.38 -1.65
C LEU A 206 -0.28 31.78 -1.72
N ARG A 207 -1.50 31.98 -1.20
CA ARG A 207 -2.09 33.32 -1.05
C ARG A 207 -1.26 34.22 -0.13
N ARG A 208 -0.78 33.69 1.00
CA ARG A 208 0.09 34.44 1.92
C ARG A 208 1.43 34.80 1.28
N LEU A 209 2.01 33.89 0.49
CA LEU A 209 3.25 34.12 -0.24
C LEU A 209 3.07 35.19 -1.33
N GLY A 210 2.01 35.09 -2.14
CA GLY A 210 1.69 36.11 -3.14
C GLY A 210 1.48 37.49 -2.52
N ALA A 211 0.72 37.58 -1.43
CA ALA A 211 0.54 38.83 -0.69
C ALA A 211 1.84 39.37 -0.07
N PHE A 212 2.78 38.50 0.30
CA PHE A 212 4.10 38.92 0.80
C PHE A 212 4.97 39.49 -0.33
N ILE A 213 5.03 38.81 -1.48
CA ILE A 213 5.77 39.28 -2.65
C ILE A 213 5.23 40.64 -3.13
N GLU A 214 3.91 40.81 -3.17
CA GLU A 214 3.30 42.07 -3.60
C GLU A 214 3.62 43.23 -2.64
N ARG A 215 3.64 42.96 -1.32
CA ARG A 215 4.07 43.96 -0.33
C ARG A 215 5.54 44.33 -0.48
N GLU A 216 6.41 43.36 -0.74
CA GLU A 216 7.84 43.61 -0.94
C GLU A 216 8.08 44.48 -2.18
N ARG A 217 7.32 44.23 -3.26
CA ARG A 217 7.34 45.04 -4.50
C ARG A 217 6.87 46.48 -4.25
N ALA A 218 5.74 46.64 -3.58
CA ALA A 218 5.23 47.96 -3.23
C ALA A 218 6.23 48.73 -2.34
N PHE A 219 6.80 48.08 -1.34
CA PHE A 219 7.81 48.68 -0.47
C PHE A 219 9.07 49.10 -1.23
N ALA A 220 9.59 48.26 -2.14
CA ALA A 220 10.75 48.61 -2.95
C ALA A 220 10.46 49.81 -3.88
N ALA A 221 9.28 49.85 -4.49
CA ALA A 221 8.85 50.97 -5.33
C ALA A 221 8.74 52.27 -4.52
N ASP A 222 8.05 52.23 -3.37
CA ASP A 222 7.88 53.40 -2.49
C ASP A 222 9.22 53.90 -1.95
N ALA A 223 10.09 52.99 -1.48
CA ALA A 223 11.43 53.33 -1.01
C ALA A 223 12.28 54.01 -2.10
N SER A 224 12.17 53.59 -3.37
CA SER A 224 12.83 54.28 -4.48
C SER A 224 12.41 55.74 -4.59
N HIS A 225 11.11 56.00 -4.48
CA HIS A 225 10.56 57.34 -4.66
C HIS A 225 10.94 58.25 -3.49
N GLU A 226 10.82 57.73 -2.27
CA GLU A 226 11.16 58.45 -1.05
C GLU A 226 12.67 58.70 -0.89
N LEU A 227 13.54 57.87 -1.47
CA LEU A 227 14.99 58.11 -1.47
C LEU A 227 15.45 59.06 -2.60
N ARG A 228 14.81 59.03 -3.77
CA ARG A 228 15.19 59.90 -4.91
C ARG A 228 14.95 61.37 -4.61
N THR A 229 13.88 61.69 -3.88
CA THR A 229 13.51 63.07 -3.55
C THR A 229 14.56 63.80 -2.68
N PRO A 230 14.94 63.30 -1.49
CA PRO A 230 15.98 63.94 -0.69
C PRO A 230 17.36 63.90 -1.37
N LEU A 231 17.65 62.88 -2.18
CA LEU A 231 18.88 62.82 -2.96
C LEU A 231 18.96 63.93 -4.00
N ALA A 232 17.87 64.19 -4.73
CA ALA A 232 17.76 65.29 -5.68
C ALA A 232 17.92 66.66 -5.00
N VAL A 233 17.39 66.81 -3.78
CA VAL A 233 17.59 68.03 -2.97
C VAL A 233 19.06 68.22 -2.59
N ILE A 234 19.74 67.15 -2.16
CA ILE A 234 21.18 67.21 -1.81
C ILE A 234 22.03 67.54 -3.05
N GLN A 235 21.74 66.90 -4.18
CA GLN A 235 22.43 67.16 -5.45
C GLN A 235 22.20 68.60 -5.93
N GLY A 236 20.95 69.07 -5.95
CA GLY A 236 20.65 70.46 -6.34
C GLY A 236 21.29 71.50 -5.41
N ALA A 237 21.32 71.25 -4.10
CA ALA A 237 22.02 72.13 -3.17
C ALA A 237 23.55 72.12 -3.39
N ALA A 238 24.14 70.96 -3.73
CA ALA A 238 25.55 70.86 -4.06
C ALA A 238 25.88 71.58 -5.38
N GLU A 239 25.04 71.45 -6.41
CA GLU A 239 25.18 72.16 -7.69
C GLU A 239 25.13 73.68 -7.49
N VAL A 240 24.16 74.18 -6.69
CA VAL A 240 24.06 75.62 -6.37
C VAL A 240 25.29 76.10 -5.61
N LEU A 241 25.82 75.31 -4.67
CA LEU A 241 27.04 75.65 -3.94
C LEU A 241 28.27 75.62 -4.83
N ALA A 242 28.32 74.75 -5.85
CA ALA A 242 29.42 74.64 -6.80
C ALA A 242 29.51 75.86 -7.74
N ASP A 243 28.40 76.56 -7.97
CA ASP A 243 28.31 77.73 -8.85
C ASP A 243 28.73 79.05 -8.16
N ASP A 244 29.11 79.01 -6.88
CA ASP A 244 29.59 80.18 -6.11
C ASP A 244 31.02 80.58 -6.54
N ALA A 245 31.18 81.84 -6.95
CA ALA A 245 32.43 82.38 -7.49
C ALA A 245 33.55 82.58 -6.45
N ASP A 246 33.23 82.62 -5.15
CA ASP A 246 34.18 82.90 -4.05
C ASP A 246 34.67 81.63 -3.31
N LEU A 247 34.51 80.44 -3.91
CA LEU A 247 34.92 79.17 -3.30
C LEU A 247 36.45 79.04 -3.14
N SER A 248 36.90 78.68 -1.93
CA SER A 248 38.28 78.22 -1.73
C SER A 248 38.50 76.83 -2.38
N PRO A 249 39.75 76.48 -2.77
CA PRO A 249 40.06 75.16 -3.36
C PRO A 249 39.63 73.98 -2.48
N ALA A 250 39.70 74.15 -1.15
CA ALA A 250 39.29 73.13 -0.19
C ALA A 250 37.76 72.97 -0.10
N GLN A 251 36.98 74.04 -0.31
CA GLN A 251 35.52 73.97 -0.38
C GLN A 251 35.05 73.33 -1.68
N ALA A 252 35.62 73.74 -2.82
CA ALA A 252 35.34 73.13 -4.12
C ALA A 252 35.58 71.61 -4.12
N SER A 253 36.70 71.16 -3.54
CA SER A 253 36.99 69.72 -3.41
C SER A 253 35.99 68.96 -2.53
N ARG A 254 35.41 69.61 -1.50
CA ARG A 254 34.39 68.99 -0.63
C ARG A 254 33.06 68.87 -1.34
N ILE A 255 32.65 69.90 -2.09
CA ILE A 255 31.40 69.91 -2.88
C ILE A 255 31.47 68.82 -3.96
N ALA A 256 32.55 68.76 -4.74
CA ALA A 256 32.74 67.73 -5.76
C ALA A 256 32.71 66.29 -5.21
N ARG A 257 33.09 66.10 -3.94
CA ARG A 257 32.99 64.80 -3.24
C ARG A 257 31.55 64.48 -2.84
N ILE A 258 30.74 65.48 -2.48
CA ILE A 258 29.31 65.32 -2.19
C ILE A 258 28.54 64.96 -3.47
N GLU A 259 28.81 65.66 -4.58
CA GLU A 259 28.20 65.36 -5.88
C GLU A 259 28.50 63.92 -6.32
N ARG A 260 29.77 63.50 -6.22
CA ARG A 260 30.18 62.13 -6.56
C ARG A 260 29.48 61.08 -5.69
N ALA A 261 29.43 61.31 -4.37
CA ALA A 261 28.72 60.40 -3.46
C ALA A 261 27.22 60.35 -3.75
N GLY A 262 26.59 61.49 -4.13
CA GLY A 262 25.19 61.54 -4.53
C GLY A 262 24.93 60.75 -5.83
N GLN A 263 25.83 60.88 -6.81
CA GLN A 263 25.77 60.12 -8.06
C GLN A 263 25.91 58.61 -7.81
N GLU A 264 26.91 58.21 -7.00
CA GLU A 264 27.12 56.81 -6.61
C GLU A 264 25.89 56.22 -5.88
N MET A 265 25.26 56.99 -4.98
CA MET A 265 24.02 56.57 -4.32
C MET A 265 22.86 56.40 -5.30
N SER A 266 22.72 57.30 -6.28
CA SER A 266 21.67 57.22 -7.31
C SER A 266 21.82 55.96 -8.16
N GLU A 267 23.05 55.66 -8.60
CA GLU A 267 23.38 54.45 -9.36
C GLU A 267 23.12 53.17 -8.55
N LEU A 268 23.50 53.17 -7.26
CA LEU A 268 23.31 52.02 -6.39
C LEU A 268 21.82 51.76 -6.09
N ILE A 269 21.03 52.81 -5.87
CA ILE A 269 19.56 52.70 -5.73
C ILE A 269 18.94 52.14 -7.01
N ALA A 270 19.34 52.65 -8.18
CA ALA A 270 18.84 52.15 -9.46
C ALA A 270 19.17 50.66 -9.68
N ALA A 271 20.40 50.23 -9.35
CA ALA A 271 20.82 48.84 -9.46
C ALA A 271 20.05 47.89 -8.53
N LEU A 272 19.84 48.29 -7.26
CA LEU A 272 19.08 47.48 -6.31
C LEU A 272 17.61 47.30 -6.73
N LEU A 273 17.00 48.33 -7.31
CA LEU A 273 15.62 48.28 -7.81
C LEU A 273 15.48 47.43 -9.08
N LEU A 274 16.48 47.46 -9.94
CA LEU A 274 16.54 46.58 -11.11
C LEU A 274 16.52 45.11 -10.66
N LEU A 275 17.34 44.77 -9.66
CA LEU A 275 17.41 43.42 -9.09
C LEU A 275 16.10 42.99 -8.41
N ALA A 276 15.39 43.93 -7.77
CA ALA A 276 14.08 43.68 -7.17
C ALA A 276 12.99 43.44 -8.22
N ARG A 277 13.14 43.97 -9.44
CA ARG A 277 12.21 43.79 -10.57
C ARG A 277 12.50 42.55 -11.41
N GLU A 278 13.76 42.18 -11.62
CA GLU A 278 14.19 41.03 -12.43
C GLU A 278 13.74 39.66 -11.90
N GLN A 279 13.16 39.58 -10.70
CA GLN A 279 12.46 38.37 -10.22
C GLN A 279 11.15 38.07 -10.99
N SER A 280 10.77 38.88 -11.99
CA SER A 280 9.68 38.61 -12.93
C SER A 280 10.19 38.51 -14.37
N PRO A 281 10.26 37.32 -14.97
CA PRO A 281 10.28 37.17 -16.42
C PRO A 281 8.84 37.31 -16.95
N GLY A 282 8.33 38.54 -17.05
CA GLY A 282 6.91 38.73 -17.38
C GLY A 282 6.47 40.10 -17.89
N ALA A 283 7.40 40.97 -18.29
CA ALA A 283 7.06 42.20 -19.00
C ALA A 283 7.91 42.32 -20.25
N ASP A 284 7.68 41.42 -21.21
CA ASP A 284 7.95 41.74 -22.61
C ASP A 284 7.00 42.89 -22.97
N GLU A 285 7.47 44.13 -22.81
CA GLU A 285 7.08 45.19 -23.72
C GLU A 285 7.36 44.62 -25.11
N ALA A 286 6.28 44.28 -25.83
CA ALA A 286 6.33 43.98 -27.24
C ALA A 286 6.99 45.18 -27.93
N CYS A 287 8.31 45.10 -28.11
CA CYS A 287 9.04 45.99 -28.96
C CYS A 287 8.56 45.64 -30.37
N ASP A 288 7.54 46.37 -30.83
CA ASP A 288 6.96 46.23 -32.15
C ASP A 288 8.01 46.63 -33.19
N ALA A 289 8.86 45.66 -33.53
CA ALA A 289 9.89 45.79 -34.54
C ALA A 289 9.29 46.04 -35.94
N GLU A 290 7.97 45.89 -36.11
CA GLU A 290 7.27 46.17 -37.37
C GLU A 290 7.08 47.69 -37.61
N ALA A 291 7.02 48.50 -36.54
CA ALA A 291 6.92 49.96 -36.64
C ALA A 291 8.24 50.62 -37.07
N ALA A 292 9.40 50.03 -36.75
CA ALA A 292 10.71 50.58 -37.10
C ALA A 292 11.08 50.38 -38.58
N THR A 293 10.49 49.39 -39.26
CA THR A 293 10.79 49.07 -40.66
C THR A 293 9.96 49.84 -41.70
N ARG A 294 8.96 50.63 -41.28
CA ARG A 294 8.14 51.44 -42.22
C ARG A 294 8.62 52.89 -42.40
N ALA A 295 9.75 53.26 -41.79
CA ALA A 295 10.33 54.60 -41.86
C ALA A 295 11.73 54.65 -42.51
N CYS A 296 12.11 53.63 -43.28
CA CYS A 296 13.28 53.67 -44.17
C CYS A 296 12.87 53.42 -45.62
#